data_AF-A0A7C8Z2G1-F1
#
_entry.id   AF-A0A7C8Z2G1-F1
#
_cell.length_a   1.000
_cell.length_b   1.000
_cell.length_c   1.000
_cell.angle_alpha   90.00
_cell.angle_beta   90.00
_cell.angle_gamma   90.00
#
_symmetry.space_group_name_H-M   'P 1'
#
loop_
_entity.id
_entity.type
_entity.pdbx_description
1 polymer ?
#
loop_
_entity_poly.entity_id
_entity_poly.type
_entity_poly.pdbx_seq_one_letter_code
_entity_poly.pdbx_strand_id
1 'polypeptide(L)'
;KKGIPPPSPFTNAYSKNNNNRRMSRCFSFASLRDRCLESTFKKSGLRLTTTGLGDDTVMQCWVPKLRQDSKPNLLLIHGFGPNAMWHWADIVARMTRHLNVYVPYLVFFGESYTTRPARSEGFQAQCLMRLMEAHSVTSSLSVVGLSYGGFVA
;
A
#
# COMPACT_ATOMS: atom_id res chain seq x y z
N LYS A 1 12.60 -42.94 -45.52
CA LYS A 1 12.06 -41.56 -45.39
C LYS A 1 12.56 -41.00 -44.07
N LYS A 2 13.53 -40.08 -44.13
CA LYS A 2 14.14 -39.40 -42.97
C LYS A 2 13.18 -38.33 -42.45
N GLY A 3 13.11 -38.16 -41.13
CA GLY A 3 12.46 -37.02 -40.48
C GLY A 3 13.24 -36.65 -39.22
N ILE A 4 14.29 -35.84 -39.40
CA ILE A 4 14.97 -35.11 -38.33
C ILE A 4 14.18 -33.81 -38.15
N PRO A 5 13.72 -33.44 -36.94
CA PRO A 5 13.20 -32.10 -36.71
C PRO A 5 14.37 -31.09 -36.64
N PRO A 6 14.33 -29.96 -37.36
CA PRO A 6 15.31 -28.89 -37.23
C PRO A 6 15.10 -28.05 -35.95
N PRO A 7 16.13 -27.33 -35.50
CA PRO A 7 16.21 -26.71 -34.17
C PRO A 7 15.44 -25.39 -34.06
N SER A 8 15.17 -24.99 -32.81
CA SER A 8 14.67 -23.66 -32.43
C SER A 8 15.62 -22.53 -32.83
N PRO A 9 15.09 -21.32 -33.05
CA PRO A 9 15.86 -20.11 -32.73
C PRO A 9 15.04 -19.10 -31.91
N PHE A 10 15.56 -18.76 -30.74
CA PHE A 10 15.48 -17.38 -30.26
C PHE A 10 16.15 -16.47 -31.29
N THR A 11 15.46 -15.44 -31.80
CA THR A 11 15.96 -14.04 -31.92
C THR A 11 14.97 -13.11 -32.62
N ASN A 12 14.70 -11.98 -31.95
CA ASN A 12 14.43 -10.61 -32.43
C ASN A 12 13.64 -10.38 -33.72
N ALA A 13 12.47 -9.74 -33.57
CA ALA A 13 12.07 -8.66 -34.49
C ALA A 13 11.28 -7.59 -33.73
N TYR A 14 11.98 -6.48 -33.42
CA TYR A 14 11.36 -5.18 -33.22
C TYR A 14 10.52 -4.85 -34.45
N SER A 15 9.20 -4.79 -34.31
CA SER A 15 8.32 -4.18 -35.30
C SER A 15 7.57 -3.03 -34.64
N LYS A 16 8.00 -1.81 -34.96
CA LYS A 16 7.22 -0.59 -34.73
C LYS A 16 5.88 -0.75 -35.44
N ASN A 17 4.78 -0.61 -34.71
CA ASN A 17 3.53 -0.21 -35.33
C ASN A 17 2.96 0.99 -34.58
N ASN A 18 3.19 2.16 -35.18
CA ASN A 18 2.57 3.43 -34.81
C ASN A 18 1.09 3.35 -35.20
N ASN A 19 0.24 3.02 -34.23
CA ASN A 19 -1.18 3.30 -34.35
C ASN A 19 -1.56 4.41 -33.38
N ASN A 20 -1.89 5.52 -34.02
CA ASN A 20 -2.36 6.80 -33.52
C ASN A 20 -3.57 6.59 -32.59
N ARG A 21 -3.34 6.26 -31.32
CA ARG A 21 -4.38 6.27 -30.29
C ARG A 21 -4.58 7.70 -29.84
N ARG A 22 -5.57 8.36 -30.44
CA ARG A 22 -6.22 9.54 -29.89
C ARG A 22 -6.68 9.17 -28.47
N MET A 23 -5.86 9.47 -27.46
CA MET A 23 -6.18 9.18 -26.07
C MET A 23 -7.41 10.03 -25.71
N SER A 24 -8.57 9.39 -25.62
CA SER A 24 -9.68 9.93 -24.85
C SER A 24 -9.16 10.17 -23.44
N ARG A 25 -9.04 11.44 -23.05
CA ARG A 25 -8.77 11.82 -21.66
C ARG A 25 -10.05 11.55 -20.85
N CYS A 26 -10.26 10.29 -20.49
CA CYS A 26 -11.25 9.94 -19.48
C CYS A 26 -10.67 10.33 -18.12
N PHE A 27 -11.01 11.52 -17.64
CA PHE A 27 -10.73 11.91 -16.26
C PHE A 27 -11.62 11.10 -15.34
N SER A 28 -11.08 10.08 -14.67
CA SER A 28 -11.80 9.42 -13.58
C SER A 28 -11.77 10.35 -12.37
N PHE A 29 -12.93 10.76 -11.88
CA PHE A 29 -13.03 11.60 -10.68
C PHE A 29 -12.37 10.93 -9.47
N ALA A 30 -12.52 9.61 -9.34
CA ALA A 30 -11.85 8.82 -8.31
C ALA A 30 -10.33 8.91 -8.43
N SER A 31 -9.76 8.77 -9.64
CA SER A 31 -8.30 8.83 -9.82
C SER A 31 -7.73 10.25 -9.63
N LEU A 32 -8.50 11.29 -9.97
CA LEU A 32 -8.14 12.68 -9.64
C LEU A 32 -8.14 12.91 -8.12
N ARG A 33 -9.16 12.40 -7.42
CA ARG A 33 -9.22 12.48 -5.96
C ARG A 33 -8.08 11.69 -5.32
N ASP A 34 -7.79 10.47 -5.78
CA ASP A 34 -6.66 9.67 -5.30
C ASP A 34 -5.34 10.44 -5.40
N ARG A 35 -5.06 11.09 -6.53
CA ARG A 35 -3.86 11.92 -6.71
C ARG A 35 -3.82 13.10 -5.73
N CYS A 36 -4.95 13.75 -5.48
CA CYS A 36 -5.05 14.85 -4.52
C CYS A 36 -4.75 14.37 -3.09
N LEU A 37 -5.33 13.23 -2.71
CA LEU A 37 -5.11 12.62 -1.40
C LEU A 37 -3.67 12.14 -1.22
N GLU A 38 -3.10 11.52 -2.25
CA GLU A 38 -1.70 11.11 -2.27
C GLU A 38 -0.76 12.31 -2.09
N SER A 39 -1.05 13.42 -2.78
CA SER A 39 -0.33 14.69 -2.61
C SER A 39 -0.43 15.21 -1.17
N THR A 40 -1.60 15.11 -0.55
CA THR A 40 -1.83 15.51 0.85
C THR A 40 -0.98 14.69 1.81
N PHE A 41 -0.93 13.37 1.65
CA PHE A 41 -0.09 12.48 2.45
C PHE A 41 1.40 12.79 2.27
N LYS A 42 1.85 12.96 1.01
CA LYS A 42 3.23 13.31 0.68
C LYS A 42 3.66 14.64 1.28
N LYS A 43 2.80 15.66 1.22
CA LYS A 43 2.99 16.99 1.82
C LYS A 43 2.97 16.95 3.35
N SER A 44 2.21 16.02 3.93
CA SER A 44 2.16 15.78 5.38
C SER A 44 3.39 15.06 5.94
N GLY A 45 4.41 14.82 5.11
CA GLY A 45 5.67 14.18 5.52
C GLY A 45 5.65 12.66 5.43
N LEU A 46 4.67 12.04 4.76
CA LEU A 46 4.60 10.59 4.59
C LEU A 46 5.12 10.14 3.23
N ARG A 47 5.54 8.88 3.14
CA ARG A 47 5.84 8.18 1.88
C ARG A 47 5.17 6.82 1.86
N LEU A 48 4.74 6.37 0.69
CA LEU A 48 4.22 5.01 0.51
C LEU A 48 5.39 4.04 0.37
N THR A 49 5.39 2.97 1.15
CA THR A 49 6.35 1.87 1.08
C THR A 49 5.64 0.54 0.85
N THR A 50 6.32 -0.39 0.20
CA THR A 50 5.89 -1.78 0.04
C THR A 50 6.86 -2.66 0.84
N THR A 51 6.33 -3.42 1.79
CA THR A 51 7.12 -4.21 2.73
C THR A 51 6.71 -5.69 2.62
N GLY A 52 7.67 -6.57 2.36
CA GLY A 52 7.46 -8.02 2.42
C GLY A 52 7.56 -8.50 3.87
N LEU A 53 6.56 -9.25 4.34
CA LEU A 53 6.48 -9.74 5.72
C LEU A 53 6.87 -11.22 5.86
N GLY A 54 7.39 -11.83 4.80
CA GLY A 54 7.54 -13.28 4.67
C GLY A 54 6.22 -13.96 4.32
N ASP A 55 6.27 -15.29 4.15
CA ASP A 55 5.10 -16.13 3.85
C ASP A 55 4.24 -15.60 2.69
N ASP A 56 4.90 -15.11 1.62
CA ASP A 56 4.26 -14.50 0.44
C ASP A 56 3.25 -13.39 0.76
N THR A 57 3.47 -12.68 1.87
CA THR A 57 2.62 -11.56 2.31
C THR A 57 3.35 -10.25 2.09
N VAL A 58 2.71 -9.33 1.36
CA VAL A 58 3.23 -8.00 1.04
C VAL A 58 2.22 -6.97 1.49
N MET A 59 2.68 -5.93 2.19
CA MET A 59 1.83 -4.83 2.64
C MET A 59 2.36 -3.49 2.16
N GLN A 60 1.44 -2.65 1.71
CA GLN A 60 1.69 -1.23 1.50
C GLN A 60 1.40 -0.44 2.77
N CYS A 61 2.24 0.55 3.06
CA CYS A 61 2.05 1.44 4.21
C CYS A 61 2.50 2.85 3.88
N TRP A 62 1.71 3.84 4.26
CA TRP A 62 2.22 5.20 4.39
C TRP A 62 3.00 5.31 5.70
N VAL A 63 4.29 5.57 5.60
CA VAL A 63 5.22 5.68 6.72
C VAL A 63 5.79 7.10 6.82
N PRO A 64 6.24 7.57 8.00
CA PRO A 64 6.89 8.86 8.11
C PRO A 64 8.18 8.86 7.28
N LYS A 65 8.40 9.93 6.48
CA LYS A 65 9.65 10.11 5.73
C LYS A 65 10.85 10.18 6.68
N LEU A 66 10.67 10.87 7.80
CA LEU A 66 11.62 10.98 8.90
C LEU A 66 10.90 10.66 10.20
N ARG A 67 11.30 9.57 10.85
CA ARG A 67 10.81 9.19 12.19
C ARG A 67 11.52 10.04 13.24
N GLN A 68 10.78 10.59 14.19
CA GLN A 68 11.33 11.35 15.31
C GLN A 68 11.16 10.56 16.60
N ASP A 69 12.25 10.20 17.27
CA ASP A 69 12.19 9.36 18.48
C ASP A 69 11.44 10.01 19.64
N SER A 70 11.38 11.34 19.68
CA SER A 70 10.61 12.10 20.69
C SER A 70 9.10 12.09 20.46
N LYS A 71 8.62 11.65 19.29
CA LYS A 71 7.20 11.60 18.95
C LYS A 71 6.62 10.21 19.21
N PRO A 72 5.42 10.11 19.80
CA PRO A 72 4.72 8.83 19.90
C PRO A 72 4.39 8.27 18.51
N ASN A 73 4.27 6.94 18.42
CA ASN A 73 3.83 6.26 17.20
C ASN A 73 2.30 6.12 17.19
N LEU A 74 1.70 6.32 16.01
CA LEU A 74 0.27 6.17 15.79
C LEU A 74 0.01 5.32 14.54
N LEU A 75 -0.76 4.25 14.68
CA LEU A 75 -1.24 3.41 13.59
C LEU A 75 -2.71 3.73 13.28
N LEU A 76 -3.00 4.12 12.05
CA LEU A 76 -4.34 4.44 11.55
C LEU A 76 -4.87 3.34 10.63
N ILE A 77 -5.74 2.48 11.15
CA ILE A 77 -6.26 1.30 10.44
C ILE A 77 -7.58 1.64 9.75
N HIS A 78 -7.58 1.64 8.42
CA HIS A 78 -8.73 1.99 7.61
C HIS A 78 -9.86 0.93 7.69
N GLY A 79 -11.10 1.36 7.46
CA GLY A 79 -12.25 0.46 7.30
C GLY A 79 -12.40 -0.10 5.88
N PHE A 80 -13.45 -0.89 5.66
CA PHE A 80 -13.81 -1.34 4.32
C PHE A 80 -14.21 -0.16 3.43
N GLY A 81 -13.89 -0.21 2.14
CA GLY A 81 -14.31 0.79 1.16
C GLY A 81 -13.14 1.32 0.32
N PRO A 82 -13.11 2.64 0.01
CA PRO A 82 -12.07 3.22 -0.83
C PRO A 82 -10.69 3.11 -0.16
N ASN A 83 -9.66 3.54 -0.88
CA ASN A 83 -8.28 3.43 -0.41
C ASN A 83 -8.09 4.14 0.96
N ALA A 84 -7.11 3.69 1.75
CA ALA A 84 -6.86 4.19 3.11
C ALA A 84 -6.74 5.73 3.23
N MET A 85 -6.27 6.41 2.18
CA MET A 85 -6.13 7.87 2.19
C MET A 85 -7.47 8.59 2.29
N TRP A 86 -8.54 8.02 1.74
CA TRP A 86 -9.88 8.62 1.79
C TRP A 86 -10.40 8.73 3.22
N HIS A 87 -10.03 7.79 4.09
CA HIS A 87 -10.48 7.77 5.47
C HIS A 87 -9.71 8.73 6.38
N TRP A 88 -8.47 9.07 6.02
CA TRP A 88 -7.55 9.77 6.94
C TRP A 88 -7.04 11.12 6.43
N ALA A 89 -7.29 11.49 5.18
CA ALA A 89 -6.75 12.72 4.58
C ALA A 89 -7.08 14.00 5.37
N ASP A 90 -8.28 14.08 5.94
CA ASP A 90 -8.72 15.27 6.67
C ASP A 90 -7.97 15.46 8.01
N ILE A 91 -7.42 14.38 8.58
CA ILE A 91 -6.74 14.43 9.88
C ILE A 91 -5.23 14.19 9.80
N VAL A 92 -4.73 13.58 8.71
CA VAL A 92 -3.34 13.12 8.62
C VAL A 92 -2.34 14.26 8.84
N ALA A 93 -2.57 15.42 8.22
CA ALA A 93 -1.71 16.60 8.36
C ALA A 93 -1.66 17.15 9.79
N ARG A 94 -2.76 17.01 10.55
CA ARG A 94 -2.81 17.41 11.96
C ARG A 94 -2.06 16.40 12.83
N MET A 95 -2.22 15.10 12.56
CA MET A 95 -1.58 14.06 13.36
C MET A 95 -0.06 14.03 13.16
N THR A 96 0.44 14.16 11.92
CA THR A 96 1.89 14.09 11.64
C THR A 96 2.70 15.23 12.26
N ARG A 97 2.06 16.34 12.63
CA ARG A 97 2.70 17.42 13.39
C ARG A 97 3.20 16.95 14.76
N HIS A 98 2.49 16.02 15.39
CA HIS A 98 2.73 15.61 16.78
C HIS A 98 3.16 14.14 16.91
N LEU A 99 2.89 13.31 15.90
CA LEU A 99 3.03 11.85 15.98
C LEU A 99 3.82 11.30 14.78
N ASN A 100 4.48 10.16 14.97
CA ASN A 100 4.95 9.33 13.87
C ASN A 100 3.77 8.49 13.37
N VAL A 101 3.15 8.93 12.27
CA VAL A 101 1.91 8.33 11.76
C VAL A 101 2.20 7.26 10.71
N TYR A 102 1.55 6.11 10.89
CA TYR A 102 1.58 4.96 9.99
C TYR A 102 0.16 4.68 9.49
N VAL A 103 -0.03 4.56 8.18
CA VAL A 103 -1.34 4.26 7.56
C VAL A 103 -1.17 3.05 6.65
N PRO A 104 -1.33 1.82 7.18
CA PRO A 104 -1.23 0.60 6.40
C PRO A 104 -2.44 0.44 5.49
N TYR A 105 -2.24 -0.27 4.38
CA TYR A 105 -3.32 -0.92 3.66
C TYR A 105 -3.47 -2.34 4.21
N LEU A 106 -4.66 -2.69 4.68
CA LEU A 106 -4.97 -4.06 5.09
C LEU A 106 -4.74 -5.03 3.93
N VAL A 107 -4.48 -6.29 4.24
CA VAL A 107 -4.31 -7.32 3.20
C VAL A 107 -5.59 -7.37 2.35
N PHE A 108 -5.41 -7.40 1.02
CA PHE A 108 -6.44 -7.29 -0.01
C PHE A 108 -6.96 -5.87 -0.29
N PHE A 109 -6.30 -4.84 0.24
CA PHE A 109 -6.55 -3.43 -0.10
C PHE A 109 -5.31 -2.77 -0.70
N GLY A 110 -5.52 -1.85 -1.64
CA GLY A 110 -4.43 -1.28 -2.43
C GLY A 110 -3.68 -2.39 -3.16
N GLU A 111 -2.35 -2.34 -3.14
CA GLU A 111 -1.50 -3.41 -3.66
C GLU A 111 -1.01 -4.38 -2.56
N SER A 112 -1.67 -4.41 -1.40
CA SER A 112 -1.33 -5.36 -0.32
C SER A 112 -2.00 -6.71 -0.57
N TYR A 113 -1.23 -7.79 -0.50
CA TYR A 113 -1.73 -9.14 -0.81
C TYR A 113 -1.04 -10.22 0.02
N THR A 114 -1.64 -11.41 0.00
CA THR A 114 -1.05 -12.65 0.52
C THR A 114 -1.52 -13.83 -0.31
N THR A 115 -0.69 -14.87 -0.46
CA THR A 115 -1.11 -16.16 -1.03
C THR A 115 -1.69 -17.10 0.05
N ARG A 116 -1.51 -16.77 1.34
CA ARG A 116 -2.02 -17.58 2.45
C ARG A 116 -3.55 -17.67 2.41
N PRO A 117 -4.16 -18.76 2.92
CA PRO A 117 -5.63 -18.89 2.96
C PRO A 117 -6.30 -18.16 4.13
N ALA A 118 -5.54 -17.57 5.06
CA ALA A 118 -6.07 -16.93 6.26
C ALA A 118 -6.85 -15.64 5.95
N ARG A 119 -8.07 -15.50 6.50
CA ARG A 119 -8.97 -14.36 6.23
C ARG A 119 -9.52 -13.69 7.50
N SER A 120 -9.05 -14.08 8.67
CA SER A 120 -9.53 -13.52 9.94
C SER A 120 -8.93 -12.14 10.22
N GLU A 121 -9.63 -11.38 11.06
CA GLU A 121 -9.17 -10.12 11.64
C GLU A 121 -7.85 -10.34 12.40
N GLY A 122 -7.74 -11.46 13.12
CA GLY A 122 -6.50 -11.83 13.81
C GLY A 122 -5.31 -12.03 12.86
N PHE A 123 -5.54 -12.54 11.65
CA PHE A 123 -4.50 -12.60 10.63
C PHE A 123 -4.11 -11.20 10.14
N GLN A 124 -5.08 -10.32 9.89
CA GLN A 124 -4.81 -8.92 9.54
C GLN A 124 -3.98 -8.23 10.64
N ALA A 125 -4.35 -8.41 11.91
CA ALA A 125 -3.65 -7.84 13.06
C ALA A 125 -2.19 -8.35 13.16
N GLN A 126 -1.96 -9.65 12.95
CA GLN A 126 -0.61 -10.22 12.90
C GLN A 126 0.23 -9.63 11.76
N CYS A 127 -0.35 -9.43 10.59
CA CYS A 127 0.33 -8.77 9.48
C CYS A 127 0.68 -7.32 9.83
N LEU A 128 -0.22 -6.57 10.48
CA LEU A 128 0.07 -5.22 10.95
C LEU A 128 1.19 -5.18 11.99
N MET A 129 1.19 -6.09 12.97
CA MET A 129 2.29 -6.16 13.95
C MET A 129 3.64 -6.38 13.28
N ARG A 130 3.74 -7.38 12.39
CA ARG A 130 4.97 -7.65 11.61
C ARG A 130 5.39 -6.47 10.75
N LEU A 131 4.44 -5.75 10.16
CA LEU A 131 4.71 -4.54 9.39
C LEU A 131 5.30 -3.43 10.27
N MET A 132 4.79 -3.25 11.48
CA MET A 132 5.31 -2.26 12.43
C MET A 132 6.72 -2.62 12.91
N GLU A 133 6.97 -3.89 13.22
CA GLU A 133 8.30 -4.41 13.53
C GLU A 133 9.30 -4.18 12.38
N ALA A 134 8.88 -4.44 11.14
CA ALA A 134 9.70 -4.19 9.94
C ALA A 134 10.02 -2.70 9.74
N HIS A 135 9.22 -1.80 10.30
CA HIS A 135 9.48 -0.36 10.35
C HIS A 135 10.13 0.12 11.66
N SER A 136 10.70 -0.82 12.42
CA SER A 136 11.42 -0.57 13.69
C SER A 136 10.56 0.10 14.76
N VAL A 137 9.24 -0.13 14.73
CA VAL A 137 8.31 0.30 15.77
C VAL A 137 8.14 -0.85 16.76
N THR A 138 9.05 -0.93 17.73
CA THR A 138 9.07 -1.95 18.78
C THR A 138 8.64 -1.42 20.15
N SER A 139 8.41 -0.11 20.26
CA SER A 139 7.96 0.56 21.47
C SER A 139 6.45 0.79 21.48
N SER A 140 5.95 1.52 22.49
CA SER A 140 4.53 1.86 22.62
C SER A 140 3.95 2.45 21.32
N LEU A 141 2.83 1.88 20.88
CA LEU A 141 2.10 2.26 19.68
C LEU A 141 0.64 2.54 20.04
N SER A 142 0.15 3.73 19.75
CA SER A 142 -1.29 4.00 19.78
C SER A 142 -1.93 3.53 18.48
N VAL A 143 -3.11 2.92 18.58
CA VAL A 143 -3.84 2.39 17.43
C VAL A 143 -5.22 3.05 17.35
N VAL A 144 -5.62 3.44 16.15
CA VAL A 144 -6.98 3.93 15.87
C VAL A 144 -7.52 3.17 14.68
N GLY A 145 -8.61 2.43 14.89
CA GLY A 145 -9.30 1.67 13.85
C GLY A 145 -10.63 2.31 13.47
N LEU A 146 -10.91 2.39 12.16
CA LEU A 146 -12.20 2.82 11.62
C LEU A 146 -12.99 1.62 11.10
N SER A 147 -14.25 1.44 11.55
CA SER A 147 -15.14 0.37 11.06
C SER A 147 -14.45 -1.01 11.12
N TYR A 148 -14.27 -1.71 9.99
CA TYR A 148 -13.52 -2.97 9.94
C TYR A 148 -12.12 -2.87 10.56
N GLY A 149 -11.44 -1.74 10.38
CA GLY A 149 -10.14 -1.48 11.00
C GLY A 149 -10.20 -1.44 12.52
N GLY A 150 -11.37 -1.18 13.12
CA GLY A 150 -11.59 -1.27 14.56
C GLY A 150 -11.73 -2.70 15.08
N PHE A 151 -12.15 -3.65 14.24
CA PHE A 151 -12.12 -5.08 14.60
C PHE A 151 -10.73 -5.71 14.45
N VAL A 152 -9.88 -5.11 13.60
CA VAL A 152 -8.48 -5.52 13.42
C VAL A 152 -7.55 -4.93 14.48
N ALA A 153 -7.88 -3.76 15.02
CA ALA A 153 -7.11 -3.03 16.04
C ALA A 153 -7.06 -3.77 17.38
#